data_AF-A0A9W4GQ42-F1
#
_entry.id   AF-A0A9W4GQ42-F1
#
_cell.length_a   1.000
_cell.length_b   1.000
_cell.length_c   1.000
_cell.angle_alpha   90.00
_cell.angle_beta   90.00
_cell.angle_gamma   90.00
#
_symmetry.space_group_name_H-M   'P 1'
#
loop_
_entity.id
_entity.type
_entity.pdbx_description
1 polymer ?
#
loop_
_entity_poly.entity_id
_entity_poly.type
_entity_poly.pdbx_seq_one_letter_code
_entity_poly.pdbx_strand_id
1 'polypeptide(L)' 'MTWAREKAGLTKRALAQQVGISEQLMGEIESGWGNATPAYLAKIAEVLRCPVVILERNPPDPNRPSAAPTRHGQ' A
#
# COMPACT_ATOMS: atom_id res chain seq x y z
N MET A 1 5.02 -2.25 4.11
CA MET A 1 4.68 -0.85 3.75
C MET A 1 4.08 -0.02 4.90
N THR A 2 3.10 -0.53 5.66
CA THR A 2 2.41 0.20 6.77
C THR A 2 3.37 0.91 7.73
N TRP A 3 4.38 0.21 8.23
CA TRP A 3 5.37 0.75 9.17
C TRP A 3 6.16 1.94 8.60
N ALA A 4 6.56 1.87 7.32
CA ALA A 4 7.32 2.93 6.67
C ALA A 4 6.49 4.22 6.51
N ARG A 5 5.21 4.05 6.18
CA ARG A 5 4.24 5.16 6.10
C ARG A 5 4.03 5.80 7.49
N GLU A 6 3.89 5.01 8.54
CA GLU A 6 3.73 5.50 9.90
C GLU A 6 4.97 6.26 10.40
N LYS A 7 6.17 5.76 10.08
CA LYS A 7 7.43 6.47 10.38
C LYS A 7 7.56 7.80 9.64
N ALA A 8 7.00 7.90 8.44
CA ALA A 8 6.93 9.15 7.68
C ALA A 8 5.81 10.10 8.17
N GLY A 9 4.99 9.70 9.14
CA GLY A 9 3.87 10.50 9.64
C GLY A 9 2.73 10.67 8.62
N LEU A 10 2.68 9.82 7.58
CA LEU A 10 1.71 9.94 6.50
C LEU A 10 0.49 9.06 6.77
N THR A 11 -0.71 9.51 6.39
CA THR A 11 -1.92 8.68 6.36
C THR A 11 -2.00 7.88 5.05
N LYS A 12 -2.80 6.81 4.99
CA LYS A 12 -2.99 6.03 3.76
C LYS A 12 -3.47 6.92 2.61
N ARG A 13 -4.49 7.74 2.88
CA ARG A 13 -4.99 8.79 1.99
C ARG A 13 -3.92 9.78 1.53
N ALA A 14 -3.06 10.26 2.43
CA ALA A 14 -2.02 11.22 2.06
C ALA A 14 -0.96 10.58 1.14
N LEU A 15 -0.57 9.34 1.42
CA LEU A 15 0.38 8.61 0.58
C LEU A 15 -0.26 8.25 -0.78
N ALA A 16 -1.52 7.84 -0.79
CA ALA A 16 -2.26 7.52 -2.01
C ALA A 16 -2.38 8.73 -2.94
N GLN A 17 -2.70 9.90 -2.38
CA GLN A 17 -2.74 11.17 -3.13
C GLN A 17 -1.38 11.55 -3.72
N GLN A 18 -0.28 11.37 -2.98
CA GLN A 18 1.06 11.67 -3.48
C GLN A 18 1.50 10.73 -4.61
N VAL A 19 1.07 9.47 -4.54
CA VAL A 19 1.38 8.46 -5.58
C VAL A 19 0.43 8.58 -6.78
N GLY A 20 -0.73 9.22 -6.60
CA GLY A 20 -1.78 9.37 -7.61
C GLY A 20 -2.67 8.13 -7.75
N ILE A 21 -2.93 7.42 -6.63
CA ILE A 21 -3.80 6.25 -6.58
C ILE A 21 -4.92 6.42 -5.54
N SER A 22 -5.95 5.56 -5.63
CA SER A 22 -7.03 5.51 -4.65
C SER A 22 -6.56 4.96 -3.30
N GLU A 23 -7.16 5.42 -2.20
CA GLU A 23 -6.88 4.89 -0.85
C GLU A 23 -7.14 3.38 -0.75
N GLN A 24 -8.17 2.88 -1.44
CA GLN A 24 -8.45 1.45 -1.51
C GLN A 24 -7.29 0.67 -2.15
N LEU A 25 -6.77 1.13 -3.30
CA LEU A 25 -5.63 0.52 -3.97
C LEU A 25 -4.37 0.57 -3.09
N MET A 26 -4.17 1.67 -2.36
CA MET A 26 -3.10 1.77 -1.36
C MET A 26 -3.25 0.70 -0.27
N GLY A 27 -4.46 0.45 0.22
CA GLY A 27 -4.75 -0.60 1.20
C GLY A 27 -4.51 -2.02 0.66
N GLU A 28 -4.81 -2.26 -0.62
CA GLU A 28 -4.53 -3.52 -1.31
C GLU A 28 -3.02 -3.76 -1.51
N ILE A 29 -2.28 -2.71 -1.88
CA ILE A 29 -0.81 -2.73 -1.99
C ILE A 29 -0.18 -2.97 -0.61
N GLU A 30 -0.63 -2.27 0.43
CA GLU A 30 -0.16 -2.47 1.81
C GLU A 30 -0.48 -3.87 2.35
N SER A 31 -1.58 -4.48 1.93
CA SER A 31 -2.01 -5.81 2.37
C SER A 31 -1.44 -6.96 1.51
N GLY A 32 -0.64 -6.65 0.48
CA GLY A 32 -0.06 -7.65 -0.42
C GLY A 32 -1.07 -8.31 -1.39
N TRP A 33 -2.29 -7.77 -1.47
CA TRP A 33 -3.39 -8.32 -2.28
C TRP A 33 -3.38 -7.79 -3.72
N GLY A 34 -2.93 -6.55 -3.90
CA GLY A 34 -2.93 -5.91 -5.20
C GLY A 34 -1.62 -6.14 -5.92
N ASN A 35 -1.69 -6.40 -7.22
CA ASN A 35 -0.59 -6.36 -8.19
C ASN A 35 0.10 -4.97 -8.13
N ALA A 36 0.91 -4.76 -7.09
CA ALA A 36 1.72 -3.58 -6.89
C ALA A 36 2.79 -3.63 -7.97
N THR A 37 2.46 -3.07 -9.13
CA THR A 37 3.42 -3.01 -10.22
C THR A 37 4.67 -2.32 -9.71
N PRO A 38 5.86 -2.76 -10.15
CA PRO A 38 7.13 -2.19 -9.70
C PRO A 38 7.18 -0.66 -9.92
N ALA A 39 6.42 -0.14 -10.88
CA ALA A 39 6.23 1.30 -11.09
C ALA A 39 5.60 2.03 -9.90
N TYR A 40 4.60 1.46 -9.23
CA TYR A 40 4.01 2.08 -8.03
C TYR A 40 4.95 1.96 -6.83
N LEU A 41 5.63 0.82 -6.67
CA LEU A 41 6.60 0.63 -5.59
C LEU A 41 7.75 1.64 -5.69
N ALA A 42 8.22 1.94 -6.91
CA ALA A 42 9.23 2.98 -7.13
C ALA A 42 8.73 4.37 -6.71
N LYS A 43 7.54 4.79 -7.16
CA LYS A 43 6.93 6.07 -6.76
C LYS A 43 6.73 6.18 -5.25
N ILE A 44 6.28 5.10 -4.62
CA ILE A 44 6.09 5.03 -3.17
C ILE A 44 7.42 5.19 -2.44
N ALA A 45 8.49 4.52 -2.91
CA ALA A 45 9.83 4.64 -2.35
C ALA A 45 10.39 6.07 -2.48
N GLU A 46 10.14 6.74 -3.60
CA GLU A 46 10.50 8.15 -3.80
C GLU A 46 9.78 9.08 -2.82
N VAL A 47 8.45 8.93 -2.70
CA VAL A 47 7.64 9.75 -1.77
C VAL A 47 8.05 9.55 -0.32
N LEU A 48 8.34 8.30 0.06
CA LEU A 48 8.77 7.96 1.42
C LEU A 48 10.26 8.27 1.67
N ARG A 49 11.01 8.70 0.64
CA ARG A 49 12.47 8.86 0.66
C ARG A 49 13.17 7.66 1.32
N CYS A 50 12.67 6.47 1.05
CA CYS A 50 13.08 5.24 1.72
C CYS A 50 13.26 4.14 0.68
N PRO A 51 14.35 3.36 0.74
CA PRO A 51 14.61 2.33 -0.27
C PRO A 51 13.51 1.26 -0.25
N VAL A 52 13.14 0.77 -1.43
CA VAL A 52 12.01 -0.17 -1.64
C VAL A 52 12.10 -1.42 -0.77
N VAL A 53 13.31 -1.85 -0.41
CA VAL A 53 13.62 -2.97 0.50
C VAL A 53 12.97 -2.85 1.88
N ILE A 54 12.73 -1.62 2.36
CA ILE A 54 12.03 -1.38 3.64
C ILE A 54 10.51 -1.59 3.49
N LEU A 55 9.98 -1.46 2.27
CA LEU A 55 8.56 -1.67 1.99
C LEU A 55 8.21 -3.16 1.93
N GLU A 56 9.18 -4.00 1.57
CA GLU A 56 9.02 -5.45 1.27
C GLU A 56 8.95 -6.37 2.49
N ARG A 57 8.99 -5.86 3.73
CA ARG A 57 8.78 -6.70 4.93
C ARG A 57 7.40 -6.51 5.55
N ASN A 58 6.48 -7.39 5.15
CA ASN A 58 5.57 -8.05 6.09
C ASN A 58 5.19 -9.41 5.50
N PRO A 59 5.57 -10.56 6.08
CA PRO A 59 4.94 -11.82 5.70
C PRO A 59 3.42 -11.67 5.93
N PRO A 60 2.57 -12.16 5.02
CA PRO A 60 1.13 -12.10 5.21
C PRO A 60 0.81 -12.79 6.53
N ASP A 61 0.02 -12.13 7.39
CA ASP A 61 -0.51 -12.83 8.54
C ASP A 61 -1.44 -13.94 8.00
N PRO A 62 -1.23 -15.21 8.37
CA PRO A 62 -2.00 -16.32 7.81
C PRO A 62 -3.45 -16.37 8.34
N ASN A 63 -3.86 -15.41 9.19
CA ASN A 63 -5.13 -15.44 9.90
C ASN A 63 -6.09 -14.32 9.49
N ARG A 64 -5.78 -13.52 8.47
CA ARG A 64 -6.67 -12.46 8.00
C ARG A 64 -7.77 -13.03 7.13
N PRO A 65 -9.04 -13.02 7.56
CA PRO A 65 -10.13 -13.36 6.65
C PRO A 65 -10.11 -12.34 5.51
N SER A 66 -9.88 -12.86 4.31
CA SER A 66 -9.99 -12.19 3.04
C SER A 66 -11.37 -11.55 2.89
N ALA A 67 -11.51 -10.29 3.31
CA ALA A 67 -12.69 -9.49 3.05
C ALA A 67 -12.78 -9.25 1.53
N ALA A 68 -13.70 -9.96 0.89
CA ALA A 68 -13.99 -9.87 -0.53
C ALA A 68 -14.32 -8.42 -0.94
N PRO A 69 -13.97 -8.01 -2.17
CA PRO A 69 -14.37 -6.70 -2.67
C PRO A 69 -15.88 -6.67 -2.88
N THR A 70 -16.58 -5.83 -2.12
CA THR A 70 -18.00 -5.53 -2.35
C THR A 70 -18.15 -4.88 -3.72
N ARG A 71 -18.68 -5.69 -4.64
CA ARG A 71 -19.14 -5.33 -5.99
C ARG A 71 -20.08 -4.12 -5.91
N HIS A 72 -19.60 -2.93 -6.28
CA HIS A 72 -20.50 -1.82 -6.61
C HIS A 72 -20.93 -1.99 -8.06
N GLY A 73 -22.14 -2.53 -8.25
CA GLY A 73 -22.82 -2.60 -9.54
C GLY A 73 -24.23 -2.03 -9.39
N GLN A 74 -24.44 -0.92 -10.11
CA GLN A 74 -25.69 -0.30 -10.59
C GLN A 74 -26.86 -0.11 -9.62
#